data_AF-C6LC15-F1
#
_entry.id   AF-C6LC15-F1
#
_cell.length_a   1.000
_cell.length_b   1.000
_cell.length_c   1.000
_cell.angle_alpha   90.00
_cell.angle_beta   90.00
_cell.angle_gamma   90.00
#
_symmetry.space_group_name_H-M   'P 1'
#
loop_
_entity.id
_entity.type
_entity.pdbx_description
1 polymer ?
#
loop_
_entity_poly.entity_id
_entity_poly.type
_entity_poly.pdbx_seq_one_letter_code
_entity_poly.pdbx_strand_id
1 'polypeptide(L)'
;MGFRQIAGKGLYFLFIGQILGVAGTLFLLMLPTLGLLGMLAGTVCSIYGLYTLSKADADYQNAFLLTLANFAVSLFSVVILNSEGILAFLCSVVSMLINAAVIYFICSTTGRLLRGIDDSVERRGGLIWRVVWLCTIVEIACVLLSYIPIINIAAMAVQMIATLIQLIINVLYLMFLWQGQKALRQSGGNDW
;
A
#
# COMPACT_ATOMS: atom_id res chain seq x y z
N MET A 1 -16.68 -15.14 -17.08
CA MET A 1 -16.29 -14.91 -15.67
C MET A 1 -16.65 -13.48 -15.34
N GLY A 2 -17.57 -13.26 -14.40
CA GLY A 2 -18.04 -11.93 -14.04
C GLY A 2 -16.89 -11.07 -13.52
N PHE A 3 -16.83 -9.82 -13.97
CA PHE A 3 -15.89 -8.78 -13.54
C PHE A 3 -15.62 -8.76 -12.03
N ARG A 4 -16.67 -8.99 -11.22
CA ARG A 4 -16.62 -9.05 -9.75
C ARG A 4 -15.76 -10.20 -9.21
N GLN A 5 -15.74 -11.36 -9.86
CA GLN A 5 -14.91 -12.50 -9.45
C GLN A 5 -13.42 -12.25 -9.72
N ILE A 6 -13.10 -11.56 -10.82
CA ILE A 6 -11.73 -11.18 -11.18
C ILE A 6 -11.19 -10.18 -10.15
N ALA A 7 -12.01 -9.17 -9.81
CA ALA A 7 -11.68 -8.21 -8.77
C ALA A 7 -11.45 -8.89 -7.40
N GLY A 8 -12.32 -9.82 -7.00
CA GLY A 8 -12.18 -10.56 -5.74
C GLY A 8 -10.90 -11.40 -5.63
N LYS A 9 -10.47 -12.05 -6.73
CA LYS A 9 -9.20 -12.80 -6.76
C LYS A 9 -7.98 -11.88 -6.68
N GLY A 10 -7.97 -10.76 -7.39
CA GLY A 10 -6.86 -9.81 -7.35
C GLY A 10 -6.68 -9.18 -5.97
N LEU A 11 -7.78 -8.85 -5.29
CA LEU A 11 -7.77 -8.32 -3.92
C LEU A 11 -7.19 -9.32 -2.90
N TYR A 12 -7.45 -10.62 -3.08
CA TYR A 12 -6.87 -11.69 -2.26
C TYR A 12 -5.35 -11.80 -2.41
N PHE A 13 -4.83 -11.71 -3.64
CA PHE A 13 -3.38 -11.71 -3.86
C PHE A 13 -2.69 -10.48 -3.25
N LEU A 14 -3.37 -9.34 -3.24
CA LEU A 14 -2.88 -8.10 -2.64
C LEU A 14 -2.86 -8.20 -1.11
N PHE A 15 -3.87 -8.84 -0.51
CA PHE A 15 -3.91 -9.16 0.91
C PHE A 15 -2.76 -10.09 1.32
N ILE A 16 -2.54 -11.17 0.56
CA ILE A 16 -1.39 -12.07 0.77
C ILE A 16 -0.07 -11.32 0.61
N GLY A 17 0.04 -10.46 -0.41
CA GLY A 17 1.23 -9.66 -0.67
C GLY A 17 1.59 -8.74 0.50
N GLN A 18 0.59 -8.10 1.12
CA GLN A 18 0.78 -7.27 2.32
C GLN A 18 1.20 -8.09 3.54
N ILE A 19 0.57 -9.25 3.77
CA ILE A 19 0.97 -10.15 4.87
C ILE A 19 2.40 -10.64 4.68
N LEU A 20 2.75 -11.08 3.47
CA LEU A 20 4.12 -11.49 3.13
C LEU A 20 5.12 -10.35 3.25
N GLY A 21 4.73 -9.13 2.88
CA GLY A 21 5.54 -7.93 3.06
C GLY A 21 5.87 -7.68 4.52
N VAL A 22 4.84 -7.60 5.38
CA VAL A 22 5.01 -7.37 6.83
C VAL A 22 5.77 -8.53 7.49
N ALA A 23 5.44 -9.78 7.16
CA ALA A 23 6.16 -10.94 7.66
C ALA A 23 7.63 -10.92 7.20
N GLY A 24 7.88 -10.59 5.93
CA GLY A 24 9.22 -10.48 5.35
C GLY A 24 10.08 -9.42 6.05
N THR A 25 9.50 -8.26 6.35
CA THR A 25 10.19 -7.21 7.13
C THR A 25 10.52 -7.69 8.55
N LEU A 26 9.61 -8.42 9.21
CA LEU A 26 9.88 -9.01 10.53
C LEU A 26 10.96 -10.10 10.47
N PHE A 27 10.96 -10.92 9.43
CA PHE A 27 11.98 -11.95 9.23
C PHE A 27 13.36 -11.38 8.91
N LEU A 28 13.44 -10.17 8.35
CA LEU A 28 14.70 -9.48 8.08
C LEU A 28 15.51 -9.22 9.36
N LEU A 29 14.83 -9.04 10.50
CA LEU A 29 15.44 -8.90 11.83
C LEU A 29 16.09 -10.18 12.36
N MET A 30 15.61 -11.36 11.93
CA MET A 30 16.10 -12.66 12.39
C MET A 30 17.09 -13.27 11.39
N LEU A 31 16.72 -13.28 10.10
CA LEU A 31 17.45 -13.88 8.99
C LEU A 31 17.36 -12.94 7.77
N PRO A 32 18.38 -12.09 7.54
CA PRO A 32 18.30 -11.02 6.54
C PRO A 32 18.08 -11.54 5.11
N THR A 33 18.61 -12.71 4.77
CA THR A 33 18.45 -13.35 3.45
C THR A 33 17.03 -13.86 3.20
N LEU A 34 16.40 -14.48 4.20
CA LEU A 34 15.01 -14.95 4.10
C LEU A 34 14.02 -13.79 4.13
N GLY A 35 14.31 -12.74 4.91
CA GLY A 35 13.51 -11.52 4.94
C GLY A 35 13.43 -10.85 3.56
N LEU A 36 14.56 -10.73 2.87
CA LEU A 36 14.61 -10.16 1.52
C LEU A 36 13.75 -10.96 0.51
N LEU A 37 13.83 -12.29 0.57
CA LEU A 37 13.01 -13.18 -0.28
C LEU A 37 11.51 -13.01 0.03
N GLY A 38 11.14 -12.90 1.31
CA GLY A 38 9.77 -12.66 1.73
C GLY A 38 9.23 -11.31 1.22
N MET A 39 10.06 -10.26 1.30
CA MET A 39 9.72 -8.94 0.78
C MET A 39 9.53 -8.96 -0.74
N LEU A 40 10.44 -9.59 -1.48
CA LEU A 40 10.34 -9.75 -2.94
C LEU A 40 9.09 -10.56 -3.34
N ALA A 41 8.83 -11.68 -2.66
CA ALA A 41 7.62 -12.47 -2.90
C ALA A 41 6.34 -11.68 -2.61
N GLY A 42 6.34 -10.85 -1.57
CA GLY A 42 5.25 -9.93 -1.21
C GLY A 42 5.01 -8.86 -2.27
N THR A 43 6.06 -8.21 -2.80
CA THR A 43 5.93 -7.24 -3.89
C THR A 43 5.44 -7.90 -5.17
N VAL A 44 5.98 -9.06 -5.55
CA VAL A 44 5.53 -9.79 -6.76
C VAL A 44 4.06 -10.20 -6.63
N CYS A 45 3.63 -10.71 -5.48
CA CYS A 45 2.21 -11.03 -5.23
C CYS A 45 1.33 -9.78 -5.30
N SER A 46 1.79 -8.65 -4.75
CA SER A 46 1.06 -7.38 -4.79
C SER A 46 0.91 -6.88 -6.23
N ILE A 47 1.99 -6.91 -7.02
CA ILE A 47 1.99 -6.54 -8.44
C ILE A 47 1.07 -7.47 -9.24
N TYR A 48 1.10 -8.79 -9.00
CA TYR A 48 0.21 -9.73 -9.66
C TYR A 48 -1.27 -9.54 -9.27
N GLY A 49 -1.52 -9.22 -8.00
CA GLY A 49 -2.85 -8.85 -7.50
C GLY A 49 -3.38 -7.59 -8.18
N LEU A 50 -2.57 -6.53 -8.24
CA LEU A 50 -2.89 -5.30 -8.97
C LEU A 50 -3.03 -5.51 -10.47
N TYR A 51 -2.23 -6.38 -11.09
CA TYR A 51 -2.37 -6.74 -12.52
C TYR A 51 -3.70 -7.44 -12.80
N THR A 52 -4.16 -8.28 -11.87
CA THR A 52 -5.45 -8.94 -11.99
C THR A 52 -6.59 -7.93 -11.82
N LEU A 53 -6.43 -6.96 -10.90
CA LEU A 53 -7.38 -5.87 -10.68
C LEU A 53 -7.40 -4.86 -11.85
N SER A 54 -6.27 -4.61 -12.50
CA SER A 54 -6.13 -3.65 -13.60
C SER A 54 -6.84 -4.07 -14.89
N LYS A 55 -7.18 -5.36 -15.00
CA LYS A 55 -8.06 -5.88 -16.06
C LYS A 55 -9.55 -5.64 -15.79
N ALA A 56 -9.92 -5.22 -14.58
CA ALA A 56 -11.27 -4.84 -14.24
C ALA A 56 -11.52 -3.38 -14.61
N ASP A 57 -10.87 -2.40 -13.96
CA ASP A 57 -11.12 -0.97 -14.19
C ASP A 57 -9.86 -0.18 -14.57
N ALA A 58 -10.06 0.93 -15.28
CA ALA A 58 -9.02 1.91 -15.60
C ALA A 58 -8.38 2.53 -14.33
N ASP A 59 -9.14 2.71 -13.25
CA ASP A 59 -8.60 3.23 -11.98
C ASP A 59 -7.59 2.25 -11.34
N TYR A 60 -7.78 0.93 -11.52
CA TYR A 60 -6.81 -0.08 -11.08
C TYR A 60 -5.55 -0.12 -11.96
N GLN A 61 -5.64 0.28 -13.24
CA GLN A 61 -4.47 0.41 -14.11
C GLN A 61 -3.52 1.48 -13.59
N ASN A 62 -4.05 2.62 -13.14
CA ASN A 62 -3.24 3.67 -12.53
C ASN A 62 -2.52 3.16 -11.27
N ALA A 63 -3.23 2.49 -10.37
CA ALA A 63 -2.64 1.90 -9.17
C ALA A 63 -1.52 0.88 -9.49
N PHE A 64 -1.72 0.07 -10.52
CA PHE A 64 -0.72 -0.88 -11.00
C PHE A 64 0.52 -0.18 -11.56
N LEU A 65 0.33 0.82 -12.42
CA LEU A 65 1.41 1.60 -13.03
C LEU A 65 2.23 2.36 -11.97
N LEU A 66 1.55 2.93 -10.98
CA LEU A 66 2.14 3.57 -9.80
C LEU A 66 2.99 2.59 -8.99
N THR A 67 2.47 1.39 -8.70
CA THR A 67 3.22 0.36 -7.96
C THR A 67 4.47 -0.08 -8.72
N LEU A 68 4.36 -0.24 -10.05
CA LEU A 68 5.49 -0.60 -10.91
C LEU A 68 6.54 0.52 -10.97
N ALA A 69 6.11 1.78 -11.06
CA ALA A 69 6.98 2.94 -11.01
C ALA A 69 7.73 3.01 -9.67
N ASN A 70 7.04 2.78 -8.54
CA ASN A 70 7.67 2.76 -7.22
C ASN A 70 8.74 1.66 -7.11
N PHE A 71 8.45 0.48 -7.65
CA PHE A 71 9.41 -0.62 -7.68
C PHE A 71 10.65 -0.26 -8.52
N ALA A 72 10.46 0.33 -9.70
CA ALA A 72 11.56 0.78 -10.55
C ALA A 72 12.40 1.87 -9.87
N VAL A 73 11.75 2.84 -9.21
CA VAL A 73 12.39 3.89 -8.42
C VAL A 73 13.17 3.30 -7.25
N SER A 74 12.61 2.32 -6.54
CA SER A 74 13.29 1.61 -5.45
C SER A 74 14.54 0.88 -5.92
N LEU A 75 14.49 0.20 -7.08
CA LEU A 75 15.67 -0.44 -7.67
C LEU A 75 16.72 0.58 -8.10
N PHE A 76 16.30 1.69 -8.74
CA PHE A 76 17.20 2.79 -9.11
C PHE A 76 17.89 3.40 -7.88
N SER A 77 17.15 3.58 -6.79
CA SER A 77 17.66 4.14 -5.54
C SER A 77 18.72 3.26 -4.91
N VAL A 78 18.51 1.93 -4.87
CA VAL A 78 19.47 0.98 -4.28
C VAL A 78 20.72 0.82 -5.15
N VAL A 79 20.57 0.82 -6.48
CA VAL A 79 21.67 0.56 -7.41
C VAL A 79 22.53 1.80 -7.67
N ILE A 80 21.93 3.00 -7.76
CA ILE A 80 22.62 4.21 -8.22
C ILE A 80 22.83 5.23 -7.08
N LEU A 81 21.89 5.35 -6.14
CA LEU A 81 21.87 6.43 -5.14
C LEU A 81 22.44 6.01 -3.79
N ASN A 82 23.58 5.28 -3.75
CA ASN A 82 24.35 4.99 -2.52
C ASN A 82 24.89 6.26 -1.79
N SER A 83 24.34 7.44 -2.08
CA SER A 83 24.79 8.73 -1.58
C SER A 83 23.62 9.44 -0.90
N GLU A 84 23.79 9.69 0.40
CA GLU A 84 22.94 10.58 1.17
C GLU A 84 22.94 11.97 0.52
N GLY A 85 21.80 12.36 -0.05
CA GLY A 85 21.69 13.61 -0.80
C GLY A 85 20.23 13.95 -1.15
N ILE A 86 20.03 15.15 -1.70
CA ILE A 86 18.70 15.68 -2.07
C ILE A 86 17.95 14.73 -3.02
N LEU A 87 18.67 14.00 -3.89
CA LEU A 87 18.05 13.01 -4.79
C LEU A 87 17.45 11.82 -4.04
N ALA A 88 18.10 11.30 -3.00
CA ALA A 88 17.57 10.24 -2.16
C ALA A 88 16.34 10.72 -1.37
N PHE A 89 16.37 11.98 -0.91
CA PHE A 89 15.21 12.63 -0.29
C PHE A 89 14.03 12.72 -1.26
N LEU A 90 14.23 13.26 -2.47
CA LEU A 90 13.19 13.38 -3.49
C LEU A 90 12.60 12.01 -3.87
N CYS A 91 13.46 11.02 -4.05
CA CYS A 91 13.09 9.64 -4.33
C CYS A 91 12.19 9.05 -3.23
N SER A 92 12.52 9.31 -1.97
CA SER A 92 11.73 8.86 -0.81
C SER A 92 10.37 9.56 -0.75
N VAL A 93 10.33 10.88 -0.97
CA VAL A 93 9.07 11.66 -1.00
C VAL A 93 8.15 11.16 -2.12
N VAL A 94 8.71 10.94 -3.31
CA VAL A 94 7.96 10.39 -4.45
C VAL A 94 7.42 9.00 -4.10
N SER A 95 8.23 8.14 -3.49
CA SER A 95 7.82 6.80 -3.09
C SER A 95 6.68 6.82 -2.07
N MET A 96 6.73 7.73 -1.08
CA MET A 96 5.67 7.94 -0.09
C MET A 96 4.36 8.39 -0.75
N LEU A 97 4.43 9.38 -1.65
CA LEU A 97 3.27 9.88 -2.40
C LEU A 97 2.66 8.79 -3.30
N ILE A 98 3.51 8.00 -3.97
CA ILE A 98 3.05 6.89 -4.81
C ILE A 98 2.33 5.85 -3.95
N ASN A 99 2.89 5.46 -2.79
CA ASN A 99 2.25 4.49 -1.91
C ASN A 99 0.88 4.99 -1.43
N ALA A 100 0.80 6.26 -1.01
CA ALA A 100 -0.45 6.90 -0.62
C ALA A 100 -1.47 6.91 -1.77
N ALA A 101 -1.02 7.23 -3.00
CA ALA A 101 -1.87 7.21 -4.19
C ALA A 101 -2.37 5.79 -4.52
N VAL A 102 -1.52 4.77 -4.42
CA VAL A 102 -1.92 3.36 -4.63
C VAL A 102 -3.02 2.96 -3.65
N ILE A 103 -2.85 3.26 -2.36
CA ILE A 103 -3.88 2.97 -1.35
C ILE A 103 -5.17 3.74 -1.64
N TYR A 104 -5.06 5.02 -2.03
CA TYR A 104 -6.23 5.81 -2.43
C TYR A 104 -6.99 5.21 -3.61
N PHE A 105 -6.30 4.82 -4.69
CA PHE A 105 -6.94 4.19 -5.84
C PHE A 105 -7.59 2.86 -5.46
N ILE A 106 -6.92 2.02 -4.67
CA ILE A 106 -7.49 0.73 -4.24
C ILE A 106 -8.70 0.95 -3.34
N CYS A 107 -8.63 1.83 -2.34
CA CYS A 107 -9.75 2.11 -1.43
C CYS A 107 -10.94 2.77 -2.14
N SER A 108 -10.71 3.75 -3.01
CA SER A 108 -11.79 4.44 -3.73
C SER A 108 -12.48 3.54 -4.75
N THR A 109 -11.71 2.73 -5.50
CA THR A 109 -12.27 1.81 -6.50
C THR A 109 -13.01 0.66 -5.83
N THR A 110 -12.42 0.06 -4.79
CA THR A 110 -13.06 -1.02 -4.02
C THR A 110 -14.31 -0.49 -3.30
N GLY A 111 -14.28 0.73 -2.75
CA GLY A 111 -15.46 1.36 -2.15
C GLY A 111 -16.59 1.58 -3.17
N ARG A 112 -16.25 1.98 -4.40
CA ARG A 112 -17.21 2.12 -5.51
C ARG A 112 -17.78 0.78 -5.96
N LEU A 113 -16.98 -0.29 -5.98
CA LEU A 113 -17.42 -1.66 -6.31
C LEU A 113 -18.34 -2.26 -5.25
N LEU A 114 -18.14 -1.89 -3.98
CA LEU A 114 -18.94 -2.37 -2.86
C LEU A 114 -20.18 -1.50 -2.57
N ARG A 115 -20.31 -0.36 -3.25
CA ARG A 115 -21.45 0.55 -3.16
C ARG A 115 -22.73 -0.18 -3.56
N GLY A 116 -23.65 -0.31 -2.61
CA GLY A 116 -24.90 -1.08 -2.77
C GLY A 116 -24.84 -2.55 -2.35
N ILE A 117 -23.69 -3.06 -1.90
CA ILE A 117 -23.57 -4.40 -1.25
C ILE A 117 -23.35 -4.23 0.25
N ASP A 118 -22.50 -3.27 0.67
CA ASP A 118 -22.22 -3.01 2.08
C ASP A 118 -21.73 -1.56 2.30
N ASP A 119 -22.64 -0.65 2.66
CA ASP A 119 -22.34 0.78 2.90
C ASP A 119 -21.36 1.01 4.05
N SER A 120 -21.23 0.05 4.97
CA SER A 120 -20.29 0.13 6.08
C SER A 120 -18.83 0.04 5.62
N VAL A 121 -18.58 -0.68 4.52
CA VAL A 121 -17.25 -0.88 3.96
C VAL A 121 -16.82 0.31 3.09
N GLU A 122 -17.76 0.93 2.36
CA GLU A 122 -17.51 2.18 1.61
C GLU A 122 -17.02 3.30 2.54
N ARG A 123 -17.69 3.50 3.68
CA ARG A 123 -17.31 4.52 4.67
C ARG A 123 -15.91 4.27 5.25
N ARG A 124 -15.53 3.02 5.44
CA ARG A 124 -14.19 2.64 5.94
C ARG A 124 -13.09 2.94 4.93
N GLY A 125 -13.30 2.65 3.64
CA GLY A 125 -12.36 3.02 2.58
C GLY A 125 -12.13 4.54 2.51
N GLY A 126 -13.20 5.31 2.72
CA GLY A 126 -13.18 6.77 2.84
C GLY A 126 -12.32 7.32 3.99
N LEU A 127 -12.31 6.64 5.13
CA LEU A 127 -11.48 7.03 6.29
C LEU A 127 -10.02 6.64 6.07
N ILE A 128 -9.75 5.45 5.54
CA ILE A 128 -8.39 4.92 5.35
C ILE A 128 -7.58 5.86 4.45
N TRP A 129 -8.12 6.28 3.29
CA TRP A 129 -7.36 7.14 2.40
C TRP A 129 -7.06 8.52 3.03
N ARG A 130 -8.00 9.12 3.77
CA ARG A 130 -7.77 10.41 4.44
C ARG A 130 -6.67 10.32 5.48
N VAL A 131 -6.67 9.25 6.28
CA VAL A 131 -5.65 9.01 7.31
C VAL A 131 -4.28 8.74 6.67
N VAL A 132 -4.24 7.99 5.56
CA VAL A 132 -3.01 7.75 4.78
C VAL A 132 -2.43 9.06 4.27
N TRP A 133 -3.23 9.90 3.61
CA TRP A 133 -2.76 11.18 3.08
C TRP A 133 -2.29 12.14 4.18
N LEU A 134 -2.99 12.19 5.31
CA LEU A 134 -2.54 12.95 6.49
C LEU A 134 -1.19 12.43 7.00
N CYS A 135 -1.03 11.11 7.11
CA CYS A 135 0.22 10.49 7.56
C CYS A 135 1.38 10.82 6.60
N THR A 136 1.17 10.71 5.30
CA THR A 136 2.18 11.01 4.28
C THR A 136 2.62 12.47 4.32
N ILE A 137 1.69 13.42 4.51
CA ILE A 137 2.05 14.85 4.63
C ILE A 137 2.90 15.09 5.88
N VAL A 138 2.54 14.47 7.01
CA VAL A 138 3.30 14.58 8.26
C VAL A 138 4.70 13.97 8.09
N GLU A 139 4.83 12.81 7.45
CA GLU A 139 6.12 12.18 7.17
C GLU A 139 7.01 13.07 6.31
N ILE A 140 6.48 13.62 5.21
CA ILE A 140 7.24 14.53 4.34
C ILE A 140 7.72 15.75 5.14
N ALA A 141 6.86 16.32 5.98
CA ALA A 141 7.25 17.40 6.88
C ALA A 141 8.37 16.97 7.83
N CYS A 142 8.27 15.78 8.46
CA CYS A 142 9.32 15.25 9.34
C CYS A 142 10.66 15.05 8.63
N VAL A 143 10.66 14.51 7.40
CA VAL A 143 11.91 14.33 6.65
C VAL A 143 12.50 15.68 6.25
N LEU A 144 11.68 16.68 5.90
CA LEU A 144 12.12 18.06 5.67
C LEU A 144 12.75 18.69 6.92
N LEU A 145 12.12 18.50 8.09
CA LEU A 145 12.64 19.00 9.36
C LEU A 145 13.92 18.29 9.81
N SER A 146 14.13 17.03 9.43
CA SER A 146 15.35 16.27 9.73
C SER A 146 16.61 16.88 9.10
N TYR A 147 16.47 17.66 8.03
CA TYR A 147 17.57 18.43 7.43
C TYR A 147 18.08 19.57 8.33
N ILE A 148 17.31 19.96 9.36
CA ILE A 148 17.71 20.94 10.37
C ILE A 148 18.02 20.21 11.70
N PRO A 149 19.30 20.05 12.07
CA PRO A 149 19.72 19.15 13.16
C PRO A 149 19.16 19.51 14.55
N ILE A 150 18.71 20.75 14.76
CA ILE A 150 18.20 21.24 16.05
C ILE A 150 16.79 20.69 16.39
N ILE A 151 15.99 20.31 15.38
CA ILE A 151 14.60 19.84 15.56
C ILE A 151 14.49 18.30 15.48
N ASN A 152 15.62 17.61 15.31
CA ASN A 152 15.66 16.17 15.04
C ASN A 152 15.00 15.32 16.16
N ILE A 153 15.10 15.74 17.43
CA ILE A 153 14.45 15.04 18.56
C ILE A 153 12.92 15.05 18.41
N ALA A 154 12.34 16.16 17.96
CA ALA A 154 10.91 16.24 17.71
C ALA A 154 10.50 15.40 16.49
N ALA A 155 11.32 15.36 15.44
CA ALA A 155 11.07 14.53 14.27
C ALA A 155 11.03 13.04 14.61
N MET A 156 11.93 12.55 15.48
CA MET A 156 11.89 11.16 15.95
C MET A 156 10.61 10.81 16.73
N ALA A 157 10.16 11.71 17.61
CA ALA A 157 8.93 11.52 18.36
C ALA A 157 7.70 11.45 17.44
N VAL A 158 7.64 12.32 16.42
CA VAL A 158 6.55 12.31 15.43
C VAL A 158 6.60 11.04 14.57
N GLN A 159 7.78 10.58 14.17
CA GLN A 159 7.91 9.31 13.43
C GLN A 159 7.44 8.09 14.25
N MET A 160 7.70 8.09 15.56
CA MET A 160 7.18 7.04 16.44
C MET A 160 5.64 7.01 16.44
N ILE A 161 4.99 8.18 16.42
CA ILE A 161 3.53 8.27 16.33
C ILE A 161 3.05 7.87 14.93
N ALA A 162 3.73 8.32 13.88
CA ALA A 162 3.41 7.99 12.49
C ALA A 162 3.45 6.48 12.22
N THR A 163 4.46 5.77 12.74
CA THR A 163 4.56 4.31 12.61
C THR A 163 3.41 3.58 13.30
N LEU A 164 2.95 4.04 14.47
CA LEU A 164 1.74 3.50 15.12
C LEU A 164 0.49 3.73 14.26
N ILE A 165 0.34 4.92 13.67
CA ILE A 165 -0.76 5.23 12.76
C ILE A 165 -0.69 4.34 11.50
N GLN A 166 0.50 4.14 10.93
CA GLN A 166 0.73 3.25 9.80
C GLN A 166 0.36 1.80 10.12
N LEU A 167 0.63 1.32 11.33
CA LEU A 167 0.18 0.01 11.76
C LEU A 167 -1.36 -0.07 11.74
N ILE A 168 -2.04 0.94 12.28
CA ILE A 168 -3.51 1.02 12.27
C ILE A 168 -4.05 1.05 10.83
N ILE A 169 -3.43 1.85 9.95
CA ILE A 169 -3.75 1.91 8.52
C ILE A 169 -3.62 0.52 7.89
N ASN A 170 -2.51 -0.19 8.11
CA ASN A 170 -2.28 -1.52 7.54
C ASN A 170 -3.33 -2.52 8.01
N VAL A 171 -3.67 -2.52 9.30
CA VAL A 171 -4.71 -3.40 9.85
C VAL A 171 -6.09 -3.07 9.28
N LEU A 172 -6.46 -1.79 9.21
CA LEU A 172 -7.71 -1.34 8.60
C LEU A 172 -7.78 -1.70 7.12
N TYR A 173 -6.67 -1.54 6.39
CA TYR A 173 -6.54 -1.90 4.99
C TYR A 173 -6.69 -3.41 4.77
N LEU A 174 -6.05 -4.24 5.59
CA LEU A 174 -6.24 -5.69 5.56
C LEU A 174 -7.69 -6.09 5.82
N MET A 175 -8.34 -5.52 6.83
CA MET A 175 -9.75 -5.79 7.11
C MET A 175 -10.64 -5.40 5.93
N PHE A 176 -10.37 -4.24 5.31
CA PHE A 176 -11.09 -3.77 4.13
C PHE A 176 -10.89 -4.71 2.93
N LEU A 177 -9.67 -5.15 2.64
CA LEU A 177 -9.39 -6.13 1.59
C LEU A 177 -10.07 -7.48 1.87
N TRP A 178 -10.15 -7.91 3.13
CA TRP A 178 -10.81 -9.15 3.54
C TRP A 178 -12.35 -9.09 3.41
N GLN A 179 -12.96 -7.97 3.81
CA GLN A 179 -14.38 -7.73 3.61
C GLN A 179 -14.73 -7.61 2.12
N GLY A 180 -13.92 -6.85 1.37
CA GLY A 180 -14.08 -6.66 -0.07
C GLY A 180 -14.03 -7.96 -0.86
N GLN A 181 -13.03 -8.82 -0.61
CA GLN A 181 -12.93 -10.10 -1.30
C GLN A 181 -14.10 -11.04 -0.97
N LYS A 182 -14.58 -11.05 0.28
CA LYS A 182 -15.66 -11.93 0.74
C LYS A 182 -16.98 -11.52 0.11
N ALA A 183 -17.29 -10.22 0.13
CA ALA A 183 -18.48 -9.66 -0.49
C ALA A 183 -18.52 -9.92 -2.00
N LEU A 184 -17.40 -9.70 -2.70
CA LEU A 184 -17.30 -9.93 -4.14
C LEU A 184 -17.35 -11.41 -4.53
N ARG A 185 -16.76 -12.31 -3.73
CA ARG A 185 -16.85 -13.76 -3.95
C ARG A 185 -18.25 -14.30 -3.68
N GLN A 186 -18.97 -13.77 -2.68
CA GLN A 186 -20.35 -14.14 -2.40
C GLN A 186 -21.30 -13.65 -3.50
N SER A 187 -21.13 -12.41 -3.98
CA SER A 187 -21.94 -11.88 -5.10
C SER A 187 -21.68 -12.60 -6.43
N GLY A 188 -20.47 -13.10 -6.68
CA GLY A 188 -20.16 -13.88 -7.88
C GLY A 188 -20.43 -15.38 -7.73
N GLY A 189 -20.92 -15.84 -6.59
CA GLY A 189 -21.21 -17.25 -6.32
C GLY A 189 -22.68 -17.64 -6.50
N ASN A 190 -23.56 -16.69 -6.84
CA ASN A 190 -24.99 -16.91 -7.08
C ASN A 190 -25.36 -16.97 -8.58
N ASP A 191 -24.36 -17.03 -9.47
CA ASP A 191 -24.56 -17.16 -10.93
C ASP A 191 -24.50 -18.64 -11.39
N TRP A 192 -25.02 -19.58 -10.60
CA TRP A 192 -25.32 -20.96 -11.01
C TRP A 192 -26.77 -21.29 -10.75
#